data_AF-A0A7J4TE25-F1
#
_entry.id   AF-A0A7J4TE25-F1
#
_cell.length_a   1.000
_cell.length_b   1.000
_cell.length_c   1.000
_cell.angle_alpha   90.00
_cell.angle_beta   90.00
_cell.angle_gamma   90.00
#
_symmetry.space_group_name_H-M   'P 1'
#
loop_
_entity.id
_entity.type
_entity.pdbx_description
1 polymer ?
#
loop_
_entity_poly.entity_id
_entity_poly.type
_entity_poly.pdbx_seq_one_letter_code
_entity_poly.pdbx_strand_id
1 'polypeptide(L)'
;MAAIPFIRESGPKEHPTFHCSACGKCCSHIRGMISDNEQEFLKEYAYGKMPIVQLIPIEKMSFPLWDWEARRMITWAQERGIEHRIMPSRAILDLDSDAAIIVTYSIDSDACTFLASDGKCRIYGEKRAYICRLFPFNKTPFLSTEETPDPKEYFGSCSAMKTVLPHIPQGSKEQISFFAKAFPDGSFHNAVQHDHIIEWVNKTVISLMKERRLRPAMNYPYALLMRRIGDAKAIDFTEFLVESGHSSREERDNLIKAFDANSHAEEKIAQYL
;
A
#
# COMPACT_ATOMS: atom_id res chain seq x y z
N MET A 1 -4.40 -63.98 13.17
CA MET A 1 -4.65 -62.57 13.54
C MET A 1 -3.60 -61.73 12.84
N ALA A 2 -4.00 -60.97 11.82
CA ALA A 2 -3.09 -60.12 11.05
C ALA A 2 -2.81 -58.83 11.84
N ALA A 3 -1.53 -58.50 12.01
CA ALA A 3 -1.10 -57.27 12.68
C ALA A 3 -1.46 -56.05 11.83
N ILE A 4 -2.22 -55.13 12.42
CA ILE A 4 -2.53 -53.82 11.84
C ILE A 4 -1.24 -52.99 11.89
N PRO A 5 -0.74 -52.45 10.75
CA PRO A 5 0.45 -51.63 10.78
C PRO A 5 0.11 -50.29 11.44
N PHE A 6 0.87 -49.99 12.50
CA PHE A 6 0.89 -48.70 13.17
C PHE A 6 1.34 -47.64 12.15
N ILE A 7 0.41 -46.83 11.64
CA ILE A 7 0.74 -45.64 10.87
C ILE A 7 1.43 -44.71 11.85
N ARG A 8 2.76 -44.59 11.75
CA ARG A 8 3.50 -43.52 12.41
C ARG A 8 2.91 -42.20 11.94
N GLU A 9 2.29 -41.46 12.85
CA GLU A 9 2.00 -40.05 12.64
C GLU A 9 3.31 -39.37 12.21
N SER A 10 3.29 -38.85 10.99
CA SER A 10 4.30 -37.93 10.48
C SER A 10 4.55 -36.85 11.53
N GLY A 11 5.82 -36.58 11.84
CA GLY A 11 6.23 -35.52 12.75
C GLY A 11 5.62 -34.15 12.41
N PRO A 12 5.85 -33.11 13.22
CA PRO A 12 5.21 -31.80 13.03
C PRO A 12 5.40 -31.35 11.58
N LYS A 13 4.31 -31.30 10.82
CA LYS A 13 4.32 -30.80 9.44
C LYS A 13 4.86 -29.38 9.53
N GLU A 14 6.02 -29.13 8.93
CA GLU A 14 6.60 -27.78 8.85
C GLU A 14 5.51 -26.83 8.38
N HIS A 15 5.30 -25.73 9.12
CA HIS A 15 4.35 -24.72 8.72
C HIS A 15 4.78 -24.16 7.35
N PRO A 16 3.88 -24.11 6.35
CA PRO A 16 4.23 -23.59 5.03
C PRO A 16 4.62 -22.13 5.14
N THR A 17 5.80 -21.79 4.63
CA THR A 17 6.39 -20.46 4.72
C THR A 17 6.62 -19.88 3.33
N PHE A 18 6.29 -18.60 3.20
CA PHE A 18 6.55 -17.81 2.01
C PHE A 18 8.02 -17.43 1.91
N HIS A 19 8.56 -17.58 0.70
CA HIS A 19 9.91 -17.14 0.37
C HIS A 19 9.90 -16.42 -0.98
N CYS A 20 10.17 -15.11 -0.95
CA CYS A 20 10.30 -14.34 -2.18
C CYS A 20 11.54 -14.78 -2.98
N SER A 21 11.36 -15.14 -4.25
CA SER A 21 12.46 -15.53 -5.14
C SER A 21 13.22 -14.34 -5.76
N ALA A 22 12.85 -13.11 -5.40
CA ALA A 22 13.42 -11.87 -5.95
C ALA A 22 13.47 -11.81 -7.49
N CYS A 23 12.52 -12.47 -8.17
CA CYS A 23 12.51 -12.63 -9.62
C CYS A 23 12.00 -11.40 -10.41
N GLY A 24 11.62 -10.32 -9.72
CA GLY A 24 11.21 -9.06 -10.34
C GLY A 24 9.88 -9.07 -11.09
N LYS A 25 9.15 -10.19 -11.15
CA LYS A 25 7.86 -10.28 -11.87
C LYS A 25 6.84 -9.24 -11.40
N CYS A 26 6.71 -9.04 -10.09
CA CYS A 26 5.84 -8.01 -9.51
C CYS A 26 6.24 -6.57 -9.85
N CYS A 27 7.46 -6.38 -10.37
CA CYS A 27 8.01 -5.08 -10.77
C CYS A 27 8.05 -4.89 -12.29
N SER A 28 7.71 -5.91 -13.08
CA SER A 28 7.87 -5.91 -14.54
C SER A 28 6.70 -5.24 -15.28
N HIS A 29 5.51 -5.26 -14.68
CA HIS A 29 4.28 -4.68 -15.22
C HIS A 29 3.49 -4.08 -14.06
N ILE A 30 3.91 -2.90 -13.60
CA ILE A 30 3.39 -2.31 -12.36
C ILE A 30 2.08 -1.54 -12.55
N ARG A 31 1.69 -1.30 -13.81
CA ARG A 31 0.52 -0.50 -14.17
C ARG A 31 -0.74 -1.33 -14.36
N GLY A 32 -1.88 -0.76 -13.98
CA GLY A 32 -3.20 -1.32 -14.27
C GLY A 32 -3.49 -2.65 -13.56
N MET A 33 -2.71 -3.02 -12.54
CA MET A 33 -2.94 -4.21 -11.71
C MET A 33 -4.02 -3.92 -10.66
N ILE A 34 -5.24 -3.65 -11.11
CA ILE A 34 -6.40 -3.29 -10.30
C ILE A 34 -7.55 -4.25 -10.64
N SER A 35 -8.20 -4.81 -9.62
CA SER A 35 -9.34 -5.73 -9.81
C SER A 35 -10.55 -5.03 -10.45
N ASP A 36 -11.41 -5.78 -11.14
CA ASP A 36 -12.57 -5.21 -11.83
C ASP A 36 -13.50 -4.42 -10.87
N ASN A 37 -13.72 -4.95 -9.66
CA ASN A 37 -14.52 -4.29 -8.63
C ASN A 37 -13.89 -2.95 -8.18
N GLU A 38 -12.57 -2.92 -7.99
CA GLU A 38 -11.86 -1.68 -7.66
C GLU A 38 -11.89 -0.69 -8.83
N GLN A 39 -11.79 -1.16 -10.07
CA GLN A 39 -11.89 -0.29 -11.24
C GLN A 39 -13.26 0.37 -11.34
N GLU A 40 -14.34 -0.36 -11.09
CA GLU A 40 -15.71 0.18 -11.07
C GLU A 40 -15.85 1.26 -10.00
N PHE A 41 -15.42 0.97 -8.78
CA PHE A 41 -15.40 1.94 -7.69
C PHE A 41 -14.60 3.20 -8.04
N LEU A 42 -13.39 3.05 -8.59
CA LEU A 42 -12.56 4.19 -8.95
C LEU A 42 -13.20 5.05 -10.05
N LYS A 43 -13.76 4.42 -11.10
CA LYS A 43 -14.47 5.11 -12.18
C LYS A 43 -15.66 5.90 -11.64
N GLU A 44 -16.39 5.33 -10.69
CA GLU A 44 -17.59 5.96 -10.16
C GLU A 44 -17.29 7.11 -9.19
N TYR A 45 -16.31 6.95 -8.29
CA TYR A 45 -16.14 7.84 -7.13
C TYR A 45 -14.85 8.66 -7.13
N ALA A 46 -13.74 8.10 -7.61
CA ALA A 46 -12.42 8.69 -7.40
C ALA A 46 -12.12 9.89 -8.31
N TYR A 47 -12.93 10.09 -9.36
CA TYR A 47 -12.77 11.17 -10.33
C TYR A 47 -13.68 12.37 -10.03
N GLY A 48 -13.54 12.94 -8.82
CA GLY A 48 -14.14 14.23 -8.43
C GLY A 48 -15.37 14.16 -7.52
N LYS A 49 -15.87 12.97 -7.17
CA LYS A 49 -16.98 12.85 -6.18
C LYS A 49 -16.48 12.81 -4.73
N MET A 50 -15.27 12.32 -4.50
CA MET A 50 -14.66 12.19 -3.18
C MET A 50 -13.70 13.35 -2.84
N PRO A 51 -13.39 13.59 -1.55
CA PRO A 51 -12.38 14.56 -1.14
C PRO A 51 -11.01 14.33 -1.79
N ILE A 52 -10.58 13.06 -1.82
CA ILE A 52 -9.34 12.64 -2.45
C ILE A 52 -9.65 12.25 -3.89
N VAL A 53 -9.02 12.94 -4.82
CA VAL A 53 -9.25 12.79 -6.24
C VAL A 53 -8.07 12.07 -6.90
N GLN A 54 -8.41 11.13 -7.77
CA GLN A 54 -7.48 10.43 -8.62
C GLN A 54 -7.03 11.30 -9.80
N LEU A 55 -5.71 11.44 -9.98
CA LEU A 55 -5.10 12.32 -10.99
C LEU A 55 -4.66 11.58 -12.26
N ILE A 56 -4.43 10.28 -12.15
CA ILE A 56 -3.97 9.45 -13.25
C ILE A 56 -5.06 8.44 -13.66
N PRO A 57 -5.23 8.13 -14.97
CA PRO A 57 -6.12 7.08 -15.42
C PRO A 57 -5.78 5.72 -14.82
N ILE A 58 -6.77 4.84 -14.68
CA ILE A 58 -6.64 3.48 -14.10
C ILE A 58 -5.53 2.69 -14.78
N GLU A 59 -5.46 2.75 -16.11
CA GLU A 59 -4.52 2.00 -16.94
C GLU A 59 -3.07 2.45 -16.70
N LYS A 60 -2.88 3.65 -16.14
CA LYS A 60 -1.58 4.23 -15.81
C LYS A 60 -1.26 4.18 -14.32
N MET A 61 -2.18 3.72 -13.48
CA MET A 61 -1.95 3.59 -12.03
C MET A 61 -0.89 2.53 -11.76
N SER A 62 0.21 2.95 -11.15
CA SER A 62 1.16 2.06 -10.49
C SER A 62 0.83 1.90 -9.00
N PHE A 63 1.65 1.14 -8.30
CA PHE A 63 1.69 1.11 -6.84
C PHE A 63 1.73 2.52 -6.23
N PRO A 64 0.88 2.80 -5.21
CA PRO A 64 0.87 4.08 -4.53
C PRO A 64 2.10 4.21 -3.63
N LEU A 65 2.72 5.39 -3.66
CA LEU A 65 3.82 5.77 -2.78
C LEU A 65 3.34 6.89 -1.87
N TRP A 66 3.54 6.75 -0.56
CA TRP A 66 3.38 7.87 0.36
C TRP A 66 4.45 8.94 0.08
N ASP A 67 4.21 10.19 0.46
CA ASP A 67 5.10 11.33 0.17
C ASP A 67 6.51 11.16 0.76
N TRP A 68 6.64 10.57 1.95
CA TRP A 68 7.97 10.23 2.50
C TRP A 68 8.66 9.09 1.74
N GLU A 69 7.91 8.14 1.17
CA GLU A 69 8.46 7.07 0.32
C GLU A 69 8.91 7.60 -1.03
N ALA A 70 8.09 8.44 -1.66
CA ALA A 70 8.38 9.06 -2.94
C ALA A 70 9.70 9.85 -2.88
N ARG A 71 9.88 10.67 -1.83
CA ARG A 71 11.13 11.41 -1.59
C ARG A 71 12.33 10.47 -1.46
N ARG A 72 12.21 9.41 -0.66
CA ARG A 72 13.27 8.42 -0.50
C ARG A 72 13.63 7.74 -1.81
N MET A 73 12.63 7.31 -2.59
CA MET A 73 12.86 6.66 -3.88
C MET A 73 13.57 7.58 -4.88
N ILE A 74 13.24 8.88 -4.90
CA ILE A 74 13.96 9.88 -5.71
C ILE A 74 15.43 9.95 -5.28
N THR A 75 15.71 10.07 -3.97
CA THR A 75 17.08 10.07 -3.46
C THR A 75 17.83 8.80 -3.86
N TRP A 76 17.21 7.62 -3.70
CA TRP A 76 17.85 6.34 -4.03
C TRP A 76 18.11 6.19 -5.54
N ALA A 77 17.22 6.72 -6.38
CA ALA A 77 17.42 6.74 -7.82
C ALA A 77 18.62 7.64 -8.20
N GLN A 78 18.70 8.84 -7.60
CA GLN A 78 19.82 9.76 -7.81
C GLN A 78 21.16 9.15 -7.39
N GLU A 79 21.23 8.54 -6.21
CA GLU A 79 22.42 7.83 -5.71
C GLU A 79 22.90 6.72 -6.65
N ARG A 80 21.99 6.13 -7.44
CA ARG A 80 22.27 5.03 -8.35
C ARG A 80 22.35 5.45 -9.82
N GLY A 81 22.23 6.75 -10.13
CA GLY A 81 22.18 7.23 -11.51
C GLY A 81 21.04 6.62 -12.33
N ILE A 82 19.92 6.30 -11.69
CA ILE A 82 18.73 5.74 -12.33
C ILE A 82 17.80 6.89 -12.69
N GLU A 83 17.39 6.97 -13.96
CA GLU A 83 16.30 7.84 -14.35
C GLU A 83 15.01 7.33 -13.70
N HIS A 84 14.43 8.14 -12.82
CA HIS A 84 13.23 7.79 -12.08
C HIS A 84 12.25 8.95 -12.15
N ARG A 85 11.02 8.63 -12.55
CA ARG A 85 9.94 9.60 -12.65
C ARG A 85 8.83 9.20 -11.69
N ILE A 86 8.60 10.06 -10.71
CA ILE A 86 7.48 9.97 -9.78
C ILE A 86 6.54 11.12 -10.08
N MET A 87 5.24 10.86 -10.11
CA MET A 87 4.21 11.87 -10.33
C MET A 87 3.11 11.78 -9.29
N PRO A 88 2.42 12.90 -8.97
CA PRO A 88 1.22 12.86 -8.15
C PRO A 88 0.18 11.89 -8.71
N SER A 89 -0.40 11.08 -7.83
CA SER A 89 -1.39 10.05 -8.17
C SER A 89 -2.76 10.38 -7.59
N ARG A 90 -2.79 10.82 -6.33
CA ARG A 90 -4.01 11.26 -5.65
C ARG A 90 -3.77 12.59 -4.97
N ALA A 91 -4.72 13.50 -5.05
CA ALA A 91 -4.63 14.81 -4.41
C ALA A 91 -5.98 15.31 -3.90
N ILE A 92 -5.93 16.30 -3.02
CA ILE A 92 -7.07 17.07 -2.55
C ILE A 92 -6.86 18.51 -3.02
N LEU A 93 -7.84 19.07 -3.72
CA LEU A 93 -7.87 20.52 -3.98
C LEU A 93 -8.55 21.19 -2.79
N ASP A 94 -7.79 21.93 -1.99
CA ASP A 94 -8.33 22.73 -0.90
C ASP A 94 -8.86 24.06 -1.43
N LEU A 95 -10.15 24.33 -1.23
CA LEU A 95 -10.81 25.51 -1.77
C LEU A 95 -10.51 26.79 -0.98
N ASP A 96 -10.03 26.69 0.26
CA ASP A 96 -9.72 27.84 1.10
C ASP A 96 -8.32 28.39 0.80
N SER A 97 -7.32 27.51 0.63
CA SER A 97 -5.94 27.91 0.29
C SER A 97 -5.62 27.88 -1.21
N ASP A 98 -6.48 27.31 -2.05
CA ASP A 98 -6.23 27.00 -3.47
C ASP A 98 -4.98 26.13 -3.68
N ALA A 99 -4.64 25.29 -2.69
CA ALA A 99 -3.51 24.37 -2.74
C ALA A 99 -3.92 22.98 -3.24
N ALA A 100 -3.02 22.34 -3.98
CA ALA A 100 -3.10 20.93 -4.33
C ALA A 100 -2.33 20.10 -3.31
N ILE A 101 -3.05 19.46 -2.38
CA ILE A 101 -2.46 18.61 -1.34
C ILE A 101 -2.28 17.21 -1.92
N ILE A 102 -1.03 16.80 -2.17
CA ILE A 102 -0.70 15.51 -2.77
C ILE A 102 -0.70 14.43 -1.70
N VAL A 103 -1.61 13.46 -1.82
CA VAL A 103 -1.81 12.38 -0.84
C VAL A 103 -0.92 11.18 -1.15
N THR A 104 -0.85 10.79 -2.42
CA THR A 104 0.06 9.75 -2.87
C THR A 104 0.62 10.04 -4.24
N TYR A 105 1.76 9.43 -4.49
CA TYR A 105 2.50 9.45 -5.73
C TYR A 105 2.45 8.09 -6.44
N SER A 106 2.85 8.08 -7.71
CA SER A 106 2.99 6.89 -8.54
C SER A 106 4.28 6.95 -9.34
N ILE A 107 4.82 5.78 -9.69
CA ILE A 107 5.93 5.64 -10.62
C ILE A 107 5.39 5.80 -12.04
N ASP A 108 5.89 6.78 -12.79
CA ASP A 108 5.51 7.01 -14.18
C ASP A 108 6.31 6.12 -15.14
N SER A 109 6.15 4.81 -14.99
CA SER A 109 6.78 3.79 -15.85
C SER A 109 5.95 2.50 -15.85
N ASP A 110 6.01 1.72 -16.93
CA ASP A 110 5.35 0.41 -17.04
C ASP A 110 6.04 -0.65 -16.16
N ALA A 111 7.35 -0.51 -15.96
CA ALA A 111 8.17 -1.33 -15.08
C ALA A 111 8.86 -0.48 -14.02
N CYS A 112 9.16 -1.06 -12.86
CA CYS A 112 9.94 -0.38 -11.82
C CYS A 112 11.33 -0.02 -12.36
N THR A 113 11.75 1.24 -12.23
CA THR A 113 13.05 1.69 -12.74
C THR A 113 14.25 1.09 -12.00
N PHE A 114 14.01 0.50 -10.82
CA PHE A 114 15.03 -0.26 -10.08
C PHE A 114 15.16 -1.71 -10.56
N LEU A 115 14.30 -2.18 -11.47
CA LEU A 115 14.40 -3.50 -12.08
C LEU A 115 15.55 -3.50 -13.10
N ALA A 116 16.58 -4.29 -12.84
CA ALA A 116 17.65 -4.52 -13.80
C ALA A 116 17.19 -5.43 -14.95
N SER A 117 17.96 -5.43 -16.04
CA SER A 117 17.69 -6.24 -17.23
C SER A 117 17.74 -7.75 -16.99
N ASP A 118 18.39 -8.20 -15.91
CA ASP A 118 18.41 -9.59 -15.47
C ASP A 118 17.19 -9.97 -14.61
N GLY A 119 16.23 -9.06 -14.44
CA GLY A 119 15.02 -9.25 -13.65
C GLY A 119 15.21 -9.05 -12.14
N LYS A 120 16.40 -8.62 -11.68
CA LYS A 120 16.64 -8.39 -10.24
C LYS A 120 16.43 -6.92 -9.87
N CYS A 121 15.92 -6.69 -8.67
CA CYS A 121 15.81 -5.33 -8.13
C CYS A 121 17.17 -4.86 -7.61
N ARG A 122 17.65 -3.73 -8.14
CA ARG A 122 18.98 -3.14 -7.86
C ARG A 122 19.16 -2.67 -6.41
N ILE A 123 18.07 -2.52 -5.67
CA ILE A 123 18.07 -2.05 -4.28
C ILE A 123 17.46 -3.06 -3.30
N TYR A 124 17.15 -4.28 -3.74
CA TYR A 124 16.33 -5.24 -2.98
C TYR A 124 16.78 -5.46 -1.53
N GLY A 125 18.08 -5.67 -1.31
CA GLY A 125 18.66 -5.95 0.00
C GLY A 125 19.07 -4.72 0.82
N GLU A 126 18.94 -3.52 0.25
CA GLU A 126 19.41 -2.28 0.89
C GLU A 126 18.25 -1.36 1.22
N LYS A 127 17.38 -1.12 0.23
CA LYS A 127 16.37 -0.07 0.26
C LYS A 127 15.14 -0.57 -0.50
N ARG A 128 14.00 -0.65 0.17
CA ARG A 128 12.72 -0.98 -0.47
C ARG A 128 11.67 0.00 0.01
N ALA A 129 10.91 0.54 -0.94
CA ALA A 129 9.69 1.25 -0.60
C ALA A 129 8.77 0.32 0.21
N TYR A 130 8.01 0.91 1.12
CA TYR A 130 7.00 0.25 1.93
C TYR A 130 6.05 -0.58 1.07
N ILE A 131 5.56 -0.03 -0.04
CA ILE A 131 4.69 -0.74 -0.98
C ILE A 131 5.37 -1.97 -1.60
N CYS A 132 6.70 -1.95 -1.74
CA CYS A 132 7.45 -3.13 -2.16
C CYS A 132 7.54 -4.15 -1.04
N ARG A 133 7.71 -3.72 0.22
CA ARG A 133 7.89 -4.58 1.41
C ARG A 133 6.65 -5.43 1.73
N LEU A 134 5.44 -4.96 1.41
CA LEU A 134 4.21 -5.70 1.69
C LEU A 134 3.89 -6.82 0.69
N PHE A 135 4.56 -6.89 -0.46
CA PHE A 135 4.36 -7.98 -1.43
C PHE A 135 4.67 -9.34 -0.76
N PRO A 136 3.81 -10.37 -0.90
CA PRO A 136 2.80 -10.55 -1.95
C PRO A 136 1.39 -10.05 -1.62
N PHE A 137 1.17 -9.38 -0.50
CA PHE A 137 -0.16 -8.87 -0.15
C PHE A 137 -0.56 -7.68 -1.03
N ASN A 138 -1.85 -7.58 -1.31
CA ASN A 138 -2.53 -6.41 -1.89
C ASN A 138 -3.46 -5.75 -0.85
N LYS A 139 -4.12 -6.56 -0.02
CA LYS A 139 -4.98 -6.16 1.10
C LYS A 139 -4.87 -7.21 2.20
N THR A 140 -5.20 -6.87 3.45
CA THR A 140 -5.23 -7.84 4.55
C THR A 140 -6.67 -8.15 4.99
N PRO A 141 -6.88 -9.17 5.86
CA PRO A 141 -8.18 -9.42 6.46
C PRO A 141 -8.77 -8.21 7.22
N PHE A 142 -7.95 -7.24 7.62
CA PHE A 142 -8.41 -6.06 8.36
C PHE A 142 -9.18 -5.05 7.52
N LEU A 143 -8.96 -5.03 6.19
CA LEU A 143 -9.72 -4.17 5.26
C LEU A 143 -10.87 -4.89 4.56
N SER A 144 -11.06 -6.20 4.79
CA SER A 144 -12.18 -6.91 4.18
C SER A 144 -13.50 -6.46 4.78
N THR A 145 -14.40 -5.95 3.93
CA THR A 145 -15.80 -5.67 4.29
C THR A 145 -16.70 -6.89 4.09
N GLU A 146 -16.18 -7.96 3.51
CA GLU A 146 -16.92 -9.20 3.28
C GLU A 146 -16.95 -10.07 4.54
N GLU A 147 -18.08 -10.75 4.78
CA GLU A 147 -18.23 -11.69 5.89
C GLU A 147 -17.29 -12.91 5.74
N THR A 148 -16.97 -13.30 4.50
CA THR A 148 -16.10 -14.45 4.17
C THR A 148 -15.26 -14.18 2.90
N PRO A 149 -14.20 -13.36 2.98
CA PRO A 149 -13.34 -13.07 1.83
C PRO A 149 -12.59 -14.31 1.33
N ASP A 150 -12.48 -14.48 0.00
CA ASP A 150 -11.59 -15.49 -0.58
C ASP A 150 -10.13 -15.10 -0.24
N PRO A 151 -9.38 -15.93 0.49
CA PRO A 151 -8.02 -15.59 0.90
C PRO A 151 -7.09 -15.31 -0.28
N LYS A 152 -7.40 -15.79 -1.49
CA LYS A 152 -6.63 -15.49 -2.70
C LYS A 152 -6.66 -14.01 -3.05
N GLU A 153 -7.73 -13.30 -2.70
CA GLU A 153 -7.87 -11.88 -3.01
C GLU A 153 -6.94 -10.99 -2.17
N TYR A 154 -6.40 -11.51 -1.07
CA TYR A 154 -5.40 -10.80 -0.29
C TYR A 154 -4.06 -10.67 -1.03
N PHE A 155 -3.83 -11.47 -2.06
CA PHE A 155 -2.51 -11.60 -2.68
C PHE A 155 -2.49 -11.16 -4.14
N GLY A 156 -1.38 -10.51 -4.52
CA GLY A 156 -1.04 -10.32 -5.92
C GLY A 156 -0.63 -11.63 -6.60
N SER A 157 -0.44 -11.56 -7.92
CA SER A 157 0.02 -12.70 -8.71
C SER A 157 1.48 -13.06 -8.39
N CYS A 158 1.68 -14.02 -7.47
CA CYS A 158 3.00 -14.51 -7.09
C CYS A 158 3.09 -16.04 -7.18
N SER A 159 4.01 -16.58 -7.99
CA SER A 159 4.15 -18.04 -8.11
C SER A 159 4.66 -18.70 -6.84
N ALA A 160 5.36 -17.97 -5.97
CA ALA A 160 5.82 -18.48 -4.68
C ALA A 160 4.67 -18.71 -3.67
N MET A 161 3.48 -18.14 -3.94
CA MET A 161 2.30 -18.37 -3.10
C MET A 161 1.68 -19.76 -3.28
N LYS A 162 2.06 -20.53 -4.30
CA LYS A 162 1.54 -21.89 -4.55
C LYS A 162 1.71 -22.85 -3.37
N THR A 163 2.74 -22.66 -2.55
CA THR A 163 3.02 -23.48 -1.36
C THR A 163 2.27 -23.03 -0.12
N VAL A 164 1.76 -21.79 -0.10
CA VAL A 164 1.10 -21.18 1.06
C VAL A 164 -0.43 -21.18 0.90
N LEU A 165 -0.93 -20.79 -0.28
CA LEU A 165 -2.37 -20.65 -0.57
C LEU A 165 -3.23 -21.86 -0.15
N PRO A 166 -2.83 -23.12 -0.41
CA PRO A 166 -3.67 -24.29 -0.05
C PRO A 166 -3.85 -24.49 1.46
N HIS A 167 -3.07 -23.81 2.28
CA HIS A 167 -3.02 -24.01 3.74
C HIS A 167 -3.64 -22.85 4.53
N ILE A 168 -4.16 -21.83 3.84
CA ILE A 168 -4.75 -20.67 4.49
C ILE A 168 -6.09 -21.10 5.14
N PRO A 169 -6.27 -20.88 6.45
CA PRO A 169 -7.54 -21.17 7.11
C PRO A 169 -8.65 -20.22 6.67
N GLN A 170 -9.91 -20.59 6.92
CA GLN A 170 -11.07 -19.77 6.51
C GLN A 170 -11.44 -18.69 7.54
N GLY A 171 -11.17 -18.92 8.83
CA GLY A 171 -11.50 -17.96 9.88
C GLY A 171 -10.51 -16.81 9.96
N SER A 172 -11.00 -15.59 10.15
CA SER A 172 -10.17 -14.36 10.14
C SER A 172 -9.09 -14.35 11.23
N LYS A 173 -9.41 -14.83 12.43
CA LYS A 173 -8.44 -14.94 13.53
C LYS A 173 -7.35 -15.96 13.22
N GLU A 174 -7.75 -17.12 12.70
CA GLU A 174 -6.84 -18.18 12.29
C GLU A 174 -5.95 -17.73 11.12
N GLN A 175 -6.49 -16.94 10.19
CA GLN A 175 -5.75 -16.34 9.08
C GLN A 175 -4.67 -15.40 9.59
N ILE A 176 -4.99 -14.51 10.53
CA ILE A 176 -4.00 -13.57 11.09
C ILE A 176 -2.86 -14.34 11.77
N SER A 177 -3.19 -15.35 12.60
CA SER A 177 -2.17 -16.19 13.25
C SER A 177 -1.34 -16.98 12.24
N PHE A 178 -1.97 -17.48 11.18
CA PHE A 178 -1.30 -18.18 10.09
C PHE A 178 -0.36 -17.25 9.32
N PHE A 179 -0.82 -16.06 8.91
CA PHE A 179 -0.02 -15.10 8.15
C PHE A 179 1.17 -14.55 8.96
N ALA A 180 0.99 -14.29 10.25
CA ALA A 180 2.10 -13.87 11.12
C ALA A 180 3.25 -14.90 11.15
N LYS A 181 2.97 -16.19 10.98
CA LYS A 181 3.97 -17.27 10.95
C LYS A 181 4.46 -17.60 9.54
N ALA A 182 3.55 -17.61 8.56
CA ALA A 182 3.85 -18.00 7.18
C ALA A 182 4.69 -16.95 6.44
N PHE A 183 4.73 -15.70 6.91
CA PHE A 183 5.46 -14.59 6.27
C PHE A 183 6.55 -14.01 7.18
N PRO A 184 7.63 -14.77 7.44
CA PRO A 184 8.69 -14.35 8.35
C PRO A 184 9.55 -13.20 7.81
N ASP A 185 9.42 -12.86 6.52
CA ASP A 185 10.07 -11.70 5.89
C ASP A 185 9.39 -10.36 6.25
N GLY A 186 8.35 -10.41 7.08
CA GLY A 186 7.62 -9.23 7.54
C GLY A 186 6.60 -8.69 6.54
N SER A 187 6.42 -9.32 5.37
CA SER A 187 5.48 -8.83 4.35
C SER A 187 4.05 -8.68 4.89
N PHE A 188 3.58 -9.59 5.74
CA PHE A 188 2.28 -9.47 6.40
C PHE A 188 2.21 -8.26 7.34
N HIS A 189 3.23 -8.02 8.18
CA HIS A 189 3.26 -6.85 9.07
C HIS A 189 3.23 -5.54 8.27
N ASN A 190 4.01 -5.47 7.18
CA ASN A 190 3.98 -4.33 6.28
C ASN A 190 2.61 -4.17 5.60
N ALA A 191 1.91 -5.27 5.26
CA ALA A 191 0.57 -5.18 4.70
C ALA A 191 -0.44 -4.61 5.73
N VAL A 192 -0.40 -5.08 6.97
CA VAL A 192 -1.29 -4.59 8.04
C VAL A 192 -1.01 -3.11 8.34
N GLN A 193 0.25 -2.70 8.36
CA GLN A 193 0.60 -1.30 8.61
C GLN A 193 0.28 -0.42 7.38
N HIS A 194 0.22 -0.98 6.15
CA HIS A 194 -0.30 -0.27 4.99
C HIS A 194 -1.78 0.08 5.17
N ASP A 195 -2.56 -0.91 5.58
CA ASP A 195 -3.99 -0.78 5.84
C ASP A 195 -4.25 0.28 6.91
N HIS A 196 -3.42 0.28 7.96
CA HIS A 196 -3.45 1.31 9.00
C HIS A 196 -3.16 2.71 8.45
N ILE A 197 -2.17 2.87 7.56
CA ILE A 197 -1.86 4.18 6.97
C ILE A 197 -3.03 4.67 6.10
N ILE A 198 -3.66 3.78 5.31
CA ILE A 198 -4.86 4.13 4.51
C ILE A 198 -5.99 4.62 5.44
N GLU A 199 -6.26 3.87 6.51
CA GLU A 199 -7.29 4.23 7.49
C GLU A 199 -6.96 5.57 8.17
N TRP A 200 -5.70 5.76 8.58
CA TRP A 200 -5.21 7.00 9.18
C TRP A 200 -5.41 8.19 8.24
N VAL A 201 -4.96 8.12 6.98
CA VAL A 201 -5.15 9.19 5.99
C VAL A 201 -6.62 9.57 5.87
N ASN A 202 -7.51 8.59 5.71
CA ASN A 202 -8.95 8.84 5.55
C ASN A 202 -9.55 9.51 6.80
N LYS A 203 -9.21 9.02 8.00
CA LYS A 203 -9.66 9.62 9.27
C LYS A 203 -9.12 11.03 9.46
N THR A 204 -7.86 11.27 9.11
CA THR A 204 -7.23 12.59 9.20
C THR A 204 -7.89 13.59 8.27
N VAL A 205 -8.16 13.21 7.01
CA VAL A 205 -8.91 14.07 6.07
C VAL A 205 -10.28 14.44 6.64
N ILE A 206 -11.02 13.47 7.19
CA ILE A 206 -12.32 13.72 7.83
C ILE A 206 -12.18 14.65 9.05
N SER A 207 -11.12 14.48 9.88
CA SER A 207 -10.88 15.37 11.03
C SER A 207 -10.61 16.80 10.58
N LEU A 208 -9.72 17.00 9.61
CA LEU A 208 -9.40 18.31 9.06
C LEU A 208 -10.63 19.01 8.49
N MET A 209 -11.51 18.28 7.82
CA MET A 209 -12.80 18.80 7.34
C MET A 209 -13.71 19.24 8.49
N LYS A 210 -13.84 18.43 9.55
CA LYS A 210 -14.64 18.77 10.75
C LYS A 210 -14.10 19.99 11.48
N GLU A 211 -12.77 20.10 11.56
CA GLU A 211 -12.05 21.22 12.17
C GLU A 211 -12.02 22.47 11.29
N ARG A 212 -12.56 22.40 10.07
CA ARG A 212 -12.53 23.48 9.05
C ARG A 212 -11.10 23.94 8.70
N ARG A 213 -10.14 23.02 8.77
CA ARG A 213 -8.76 23.22 8.29
C ARG A 213 -8.57 22.77 6.84
N LEU A 214 -9.55 22.09 6.29
CA LEU A 214 -9.56 21.57 4.92
C LEU A 214 -10.97 21.68 4.34
N ARG A 215 -11.09 22.29 3.16
CA ARG A 215 -12.34 22.39 2.40
C ARG A 215 -12.14 21.76 1.02
N PRO A 216 -12.32 20.43 0.89
CA PRO A 216 -12.04 19.74 -0.37
C PRO A 216 -13.06 20.08 -1.46
N ALA A 217 -12.59 20.16 -2.70
CA ALA A 217 -13.43 20.34 -3.89
C ALA A 217 -14.19 19.05 -4.27
N MET A 218 -15.23 18.70 -3.50
CA MET A 218 -16.09 17.55 -3.77
C MET A 218 -17.18 17.85 -4.81
N ASN A 219 -17.51 16.88 -5.64
CA ASN A 219 -18.50 16.95 -6.72
C ASN A 219 -18.18 18.01 -7.79
N TYR A 220 -16.89 18.31 -7.98
CA TYR A 220 -16.44 19.22 -9.04
C TYR A 220 -16.34 18.48 -10.38
N PRO A 221 -16.63 19.15 -11.52
CA PRO A 221 -16.36 18.58 -12.83
C PRO A 221 -14.89 18.18 -12.95
N TYR A 222 -14.63 16.91 -13.26
CA TYR A 222 -13.28 16.35 -13.20
C TYR A 222 -12.25 17.13 -14.05
N ALA A 223 -12.62 17.53 -15.27
CA ALA A 223 -11.74 18.31 -16.14
C ALA A 223 -11.35 19.67 -15.53
N LEU A 224 -12.29 20.34 -14.84
CA LEU A 224 -12.01 21.61 -14.15
C LEU A 224 -11.10 21.37 -12.94
N LEU A 225 -11.35 20.31 -12.18
CA LEU A 225 -10.56 19.95 -11.02
C LEU A 225 -9.11 19.61 -11.40
N MET A 226 -8.90 18.83 -12.47
CA MET A 226 -7.57 18.52 -12.99
C MET A 226 -6.79 19.77 -13.40
N ARG A 227 -7.46 20.73 -14.07
CA ARG A 227 -6.84 22.01 -14.43
C ARG A 227 -6.42 22.79 -13.18
N ARG A 228 -7.33 22.95 -12.21
CA ARG A 228 -7.03 23.70 -10.98
C ARG A 228 -5.92 23.05 -10.15
N ILE A 229 -5.90 21.73 -10.05
CA ILE A 229 -4.82 21.01 -9.37
C ILE A 229 -3.48 21.22 -10.09
N GLY A 230 -3.47 21.26 -11.42
CA GLY A 230 -2.27 21.55 -12.20
C GLY A 230 -1.74 22.98 -12.06
N ASP A 231 -2.64 23.94 -11.84
CA ASP A 231 -2.31 25.37 -11.69
C ASP A 231 -1.97 25.75 -10.22
N ALA A 232 -2.42 24.95 -9.25
CA ALA A 232 -2.26 25.21 -7.82
C ALA A 232 -0.85 24.94 -7.29
N LYS A 233 -0.49 25.60 -6.18
CA LYS A 233 0.72 25.25 -5.42
C LYS A 233 0.55 23.82 -4.87
N ALA A 234 1.47 22.93 -5.22
CA ALA A 234 1.50 21.58 -4.69
C ALA A 234 2.15 21.54 -3.30
N ILE A 235 1.57 20.75 -2.40
CA ILE A 235 2.11 20.47 -1.06
C ILE A 235 1.91 19.00 -0.71
N ASP A 236 2.91 18.36 -0.10
CA ASP A 236 2.77 16.99 0.38
C ASP A 236 1.78 16.89 1.55
N PHE A 237 1.01 15.81 1.62
CA PHE A 237 0.03 15.63 2.68
C PHE A 237 0.63 15.77 4.08
N THR A 238 1.78 15.13 4.38
CA THR A 238 2.38 15.25 5.72
C THR A 238 2.94 16.64 6.00
N GLU A 239 3.36 17.39 4.99
CA GLU A 239 3.80 18.78 5.16
C GLU A 239 2.59 19.70 5.36
N PHE A 240 1.48 19.45 4.66
CA PHE A 240 0.22 20.16 4.87
C PHE A 240 -0.29 20.00 6.31
N LEU A 241 -0.14 18.83 6.93
CA LEU A 241 -0.50 18.65 8.35
C LEU A 241 0.31 19.60 9.26
N VAL A 242 1.57 19.86 8.91
CA VAL A 242 2.43 20.81 9.63
C VAL A 242 2.04 22.26 9.35
N GLU A 243 1.89 22.63 8.07
CA GLU A 243 1.55 24.01 7.67
C GLU A 243 0.15 24.43 8.17
N SER A 244 -0.80 23.49 8.27
CA SER A 244 -2.13 23.72 8.84
C SER A 244 -2.17 23.70 10.37
N GLY A 245 -1.02 23.47 11.03
CA GLY A 245 -0.89 23.34 12.48
C GLY A 245 -1.64 22.14 13.07
N HIS A 246 -1.96 21.14 12.26
CA HIS A 246 -2.63 19.90 12.71
C HIS A 246 -1.65 18.98 13.43
N SER A 247 -0.38 19.00 13.02
CA SER A 247 0.72 18.37 13.72
C SER A 247 1.96 19.27 13.76
N SER A 248 2.82 19.07 14.75
CA SER A 248 4.18 19.59 14.76
C SER A 248 5.08 18.78 13.83
N ARG A 249 6.25 19.35 13.47
CA ARG A 249 7.28 18.62 12.70
C ARG A 249 7.76 17.37 13.44
N GLU A 250 7.89 17.45 14.75
CA GLU A 250 8.31 16.33 15.59
C GLU A 250 7.27 15.19 15.59
N GLU A 251 5.98 15.52 15.73
CA GLU A 251 4.90 14.52 15.66
C GLU A 251 4.85 13.85 14.28
N ARG A 252 5.02 14.63 13.20
CA ARG A 252 5.12 14.09 11.83
C ARG A 252 6.28 13.10 11.72
N ASP A 253 7.47 13.48 12.18
CA ASP A 253 8.67 12.64 12.05
C ASP A 253 8.57 11.36 12.90
N ASN A 254 7.98 11.45 14.09
CA ASN A 254 7.72 10.30 14.95
C ASN A 254 6.68 9.36 14.35
N LEU A 255 5.63 9.89 13.72
CA LEU A 255 4.63 9.10 13.02
C LEU A 255 5.26 8.32 11.85
N ILE A 256 6.07 8.97 11.02
CA ILE A 256 6.76 8.31 9.90
C ILE A 256 7.70 7.21 10.41
N LYS A 257 8.42 7.45 11.51
CA LYS A 257 9.26 6.41 12.15
C LYS A 257 8.43 5.23 12.64
N ALA A 258 7.28 5.47 13.26
CA ALA A 258 6.38 4.41 13.73
C ALA A 258 5.82 3.59 12.55
N PHE A 259 5.47 4.24 11.44
CA PHE A 259 5.06 3.57 10.21
C PHE A 259 6.19 2.70 9.64
N ASP A 260 7.43 3.19 9.60
CA ASP A 260 8.56 2.40 9.11
C ASP A 260 8.92 1.20 9.99
N ALA A 261 8.67 1.32 11.30
CA ALA A 261 8.89 0.28 12.29
C ALA A 261 7.72 -0.71 12.41
N ASN A 262 6.64 -0.52 11.65
CA ASN A 262 5.42 -1.34 11.72
C ASN A 262 4.76 -1.38 13.11
N SER A 263 4.97 -0.36 13.96
CA SER A 263 4.54 -0.40 15.36
C SER A 263 3.02 -0.58 15.51
N HIS A 264 2.21 0.03 14.64
CA HIS A 264 0.75 -0.14 14.70
C HIS A 264 0.29 -1.52 14.21
N ALA A 265 1.01 -2.12 13.25
CA ALA A 265 0.73 -3.50 12.85
C ALA A 265 1.05 -4.49 13.96
N GLU A 266 2.15 -4.31 14.68
CA GLU A 266 2.51 -5.16 15.82
C GLU A 266 1.41 -5.15 16.89
N GLU A 267 0.95 -3.96 17.29
CA GLU A 267 -0.15 -3.79 18.24
C GLU A 267 -1.44 -4.45 17.72
N LYS A 268 -1.76 -4.28 16.44
CA LYS A 268 -2.98 -4.80 15.83
C LYS A 268 -2.96 -6.33 15.74
N ILE A 269 -1.84 -6.91 15.30
CA ILE A 269 -1.67 -8.36 15.17
C ILE A 269 -1.69 -9.02 16.55
N ALA A 270 -1.07 -8.40 17.56
CA ALA A 270 -1.05 -8.90 18.94
C ALA A 270 -2.45 -9.08 19.56
N GLN A 271 -3.47 -8.33 19.09
CA GLN A 271 -4.85 -8.51 19.56
C GLN A 271 -5.48 -9.85 19.11
N TYR A 272 -4.86 -10.56 18.18
CA TYR A 272 -5.37 -11.80 17.57
C TYR A 272 -4.50 -13.03 17.88
N LEU A 273 -3.32 -12.83 18.44
CA LEU A 273 -2.39 -13.88 18.88
C LEU A 273 -2.61 -14.22 20.36
#